data_AF-F4XFB2-F1
#
_entry.id   AF-F4XFB2-F1
#
_cell.length_a   1.000
_cell.length_b   1.000
_cell.length_c   1.000
_cell.angle_alpha   90.00
_cell.angle_beta   90.00
_cell.angle_gamma   90.00
#
_symmetry.space_group_name_H-M   'P 1'
#
loop_
_entity.id
_entity.type
_entity.pdbx_description
1 polymer ?
#
loop_
_entity_poly.entity_id
_entity_poly.type
_entity_poly.pdbx_seq_one_letter_code
_entity_poly.pdbx_strand_id
1 'polypeptide(L)'
;MKKIHRKYCIALALLIIFALLKVTLVPNLQHTALYRPLKDGITALGWVLVAYMGYWYLERRRWEKASPEERRDMERSGQDERNQFLWGQAAYFSWQITLAAIAAMAVVMSVLDCTAGILAAAVLFGVHVLSYLVQLSRLSQKF
;
A
#
# COMPACT_ATOMS: atom_id res chain seq x y z
N MET A 1 7.03 -13.26 14.45
CA MET A 1 8.30 -12.57 14.10
C MET A 1 8.90 -12.92 12.73
N LYS A 2 9.11 -14.19 12.34
CA LYS A 2 9.68 -14.54 11.00
C LYS A 2 8.93 -13.89 9.81
N LYS A 3 7.61 -13.78 9.90
CA LYS A 3 6.77 -13.11 8.87
C LYS A 3 7.03 -11.60 8.76
N ILE A 4 7.23 -10.90 9.88
CA ILE A 4 7.51 -9.45 9.90
C ILE A 4 8.90 -9.16 9.31
N HIS A 5 9.90 -9.95 9.72
CA HIS A 5 11.24 -9.84 9.17
C HIS A 5 11.27 -10.08 7.65
N ARG A 6 10.57 -11.12 7.17
CA ARG A 6 10.44 -11.39 5.73
C ARG A 6 9.80 -10.23 4.96
N LYS A 7 8.73 -9.62 5.48
CA LYS A 7 8.07 -8.45 4.86
C LYS A 7 9.03 -7.25 4.76
N TYR A 8 9.81 -6.99 5.80
CA TYR A 8 10.82 -5.93 5.81
C TYR A 8 11.93 -6.18 4.79
N CYS A 9 12.47 -7.41 4.72
CA CYS A 9 13.50 -7.78 3.75
C CYS A 9 13.02 -7.66 2.30
N ILE A 10 11.77 -8.06 2.01
CA ILE A 10 11.18 -7.89 0.68
C ILE A 10 11.07 -6.40 0.32
N ALA A 11 10.59 -5.57 1.25
CA ALA A 11 10.47 -4.13 1.02
C ALA A 11 11.84 -3.48 0.77
N LEU A 12 12.86 -3.88 1.54
CA LEU A 12 14.24 -3.42 1.36
C LEU A 12 14.81 -3.84 0.00
N ALA A 13 14.60 -5.10 -0.41
CA ALA A 13 15.06 -5.59 -1.72
C ALA A 13 14.42 -4.80 -2.86
N LEU A 14 13.10 -4.56 -2.80
CA LEU A 14 12.39 -3.75 -3.78
C LEU A 14 12.89 -2.30 -3.80
N LEU A 15 13.19 -1.73 -2.62
CA LEU A 15 13.73 -0.37 -2.52
C LEU A 15 15.11 -0.25 -3.19
N ILE A 16 15.97 -1.26 -3.00
CA ILE A 16 17.28 -1.33 -3.67
C ILE A 16 17.10 -1.46 -5.18
N ILE A 17 16.18 -2.32 -5.64
CA ILE A 17 15.88 -2.47 -7.08
C ILE A 17 15.41 -1.14 -7.67
N PHE A 18 14.49 -0.43 -7.00
CA PHE A 18 14.02 0.87 -7.45
C PHE A 18 15.12 1.95 -7.44
N ALA A 19 16.00 1.94 -6.45
CA ALA A 19 17.16 2.82 -6.42
C ALA A 19 18.10 2.54 -7.59
N LEU A 20 18.37 1.27 -7.90
CA LEU A 20 19.18 0.88 -9.05
C LEU A 20 18.52 1.31 -10.37
N LEU A 21 17.23 0.99 -10.58
CA LEU A 21 16.50 1.40 -11.77
C LEU A 21 16.48 2.93 -11.94
N LYS A 22 16.39 3.68 -10.85
CA LYS A 22 16.45 5.15 -10.86
C LYS A 22 17.80 5.70 -11.32
N VAL A 23 18.89 4.99 -11.02
CA VAL A 23 20.26 5.43 -11.39
C VAL A 23 20.69 4.87 -12.74
N THR A 24 20.22 3.69 -13.15
CA THR A 24 20.67 3.03 -14.38
C THR A 24 19.70 3.18 -15.55
N LEU A 25 18.39 3.01 -15.32
CA LEU A 25 17.39 2.97 -16.40
C LEU A 25 16.78 4.35 -16.66
N VAL A 26 16.36 5.06 -15.61
CA VAL A 26 15.69 6.37 -15.73
C VAL A 26 16.52 7.40 -16.50
N PRO A 27 17.85 7.52 -16.30
CA PRO A 27 18.67 8.43 -17.08
C PRO A 27 18.86 8.02 -18.53
N ASN A 28 18.54 6.79 -18.94
CA ASN A 28 18.60 6.43 -20.37
C ASN A 28 17.33 6.84 -21.11
N LEU A 29 16.29 7.26 -20.39
CA LEU A 29 15.00 7.61 -20.95
C LEU A 29 14.76 9.11 -21.06
N GLN A 30 15.73 9.98 -20.73
CA GLN A 30 15.56 11.44 -20.59
C GLN A 30 14.88 12.12 -21.78
N HIS A 31 15.13 11.60 -22.99
CA HIS A 31 14.61 12.13 -24.25
C HIS A 31 13.28 11.50 -24.68
N THR A 32 12.70 10.61 -23.86
CA THR A 32 11.43 9.92 -24.14
C THR A 32 10.30 10.51 -23.30
N ALA A 33 9.07 10.39 -23.80
CA ALA A 33 7.87 10.77 -23.06
C ALA A 33 7.69 9.98 -21.74
N LEU A 34 8.36 8.84 -21.60
CA LEU A 34 8.30 7.98 -20.41
C LEU A 34 9.20 8.46 -19.27
N TYR A 35 10.13 9.40 -19.49
CA TYR A 35 11.08 9.84 -18.47
C TYR A 35 10.41 10.34 -17.19
N ARG A 36 9.54 11.35 -17.30
CA ARG A 36 8.88 11.97 -16.14
C ARG A 36 7.97 10.97 -15.42
N PRO A 37 7.04 10.26 -16.11
CA PRO A 37 6.20 9.26 -15.45
C PRO A 37 7.00 8.18 -14.72
N LEU A 38 8.08 7.67 -15.33
CA LEU A 38 8.88 6.61 -14.71
C LEU A 38 9.69 7.13 -13.52
N LYS A 39 10.29 8.31 -13.64
CA LYS A 39 11.05 8.95 -12.56
C LYS A 39 10.15 9.22 -11.34
N ASP A 40 8.97 9.78 -11.59
CA ASP A 40 8.03 10.15 -10.54
C ASP A 40 7.41 8.90 -9.92
N GLY A 41 7.03 7.92 -10.74
CA GLY A 41 6.52 6.62 -10.29
C GLY A 41 7.51 5.86 -9.41
N ILE A 42 8.76 5.71 -9.84
CA ILE A 42 9.82 5.03 -9.06
C ILE A 42 10.07 5.79 -7.75
N THR A 43 10.07 7.12 -7.78
CA THR A 43 10.29 7.93 -6.57
C THR A 43 9.14 7.79 -5.58
N ALA A 44 7.90 7.84 -6.06
CA ALA A 44 6.70 7.65 -5.23
C ALA A 44 6.68 6.25 -4.60
N LEU A 45 6.94 5.20 -5.39
CA LEU A 45 7.02 3.83 -4.89
C LEU A 45 8.14 3.67 -3.86
N GLY A 46 9.29 4.32 -4.07
CA GLY A 46 10.37 4.36 -3.09
C GLY A 46 9.93 4.93 -1.74
N TRP A 47 9.23 6.06 -1.73
CA TRP A 47 8.69 6.65 -0.49
C TRP A 47 7.66 5.75 0.19
N VAL A 48 6.78 5.11 -0.57
CA VAL A 48 5.82 4.13 -0.03
C VAL A 48 6.55 2.98 0.67
N LEU A 49 7.62 2.44 0.06
CA LEU A 49 8.42 1.38 0.66
C LEU A 49 9.14 1.83 1.93
N VAL A 50 9.67 3.06 1.96
CA VAL A 50 10.30 3.64 3.16
C VAL A 50 9.29 3.78 4.30
N ALA A 51 8.10 4.32 4.02
CA ALA A 51 7.04 4.44 5.02
C ALA A 51 6.60 3.06 5.53
N TYR A 52 6.43 2.09 4.63
CA TYR A 52 6.08 0.71 4.97
C TYR A 52 7.17 0.04 5.83
N MET A 53 8.44 0.24 5.52
CA MET A 53 9.56 -0.24 6.33
C MET A 53 9.57 0.43 7.71
N GLY A 54 9.34 1.74 7.77
CA GLY A 54 9.22 2.51 9.01
C GLY A 54 8.11 1.96 9.92
N TYR A 55 6.94 1.69 9.35
CA TYR A 55 5.83 1.07 10.07
C TYR A 55 6.24 -0.28 10.69
N TRP A 56 6.82 -1.19 9.90
CA TRP A 56 7.22 -2.50 10.42
C TRP A 56 8.38 -2.43 11.41
N TYR A 57 9.28 -1.47 11.25
CA TYR A 57 10.36 -1.22 12.20
C TYR A 57 9.83 -0.73 13.54
N LEU A 58 8.87 0.22 13.54
CA LEU A 58 8.22 0.70 14.75
C LEU A 58 7.42 -0.40 15.44
N GLU A 59 6.67 -1.21 14.68
CA GLU A 59 5.91 -2.33 15.22
C GLU A 59 6.83 -3.37 15.86
N ARG A 60 7.97 -3.67 15.22
CA ARG A 60 9.00 -4.54 15.79
C ARG A 60 9.55 -3.96 17.09
N ARG A 61 9.89 -2.66 17.12
CA ARG A 61 10.38 -2.00 18.34
C ARG A 61 9.35 -2.01 19.45
N ARG A 62 8.07 -1.80 19.12
CA ARG A 62 6.95 -1.86 20.07
C ARG A 62 6.88 -3.25 20.71
N TRP A 63 6.96 -4.30 19.90
CA TRP A 63 6.97 -5.68 20.39
C TRP A 63 8.22 -6.00 21.24
N GLU A 64 9.41 -5.55 20.82
CA GLU A 64 10.65 -5.75 21.57
C GLU A 64 10.62 -5.08 22.94
N LYS A 65 9.99 -3.90 23.06
CA LYS A 65 9.82 -3.15 24.32
C LYS A 65 8.67 -3.65 25.20
N ALA A 66 7.70 -4.36 24.62
CA ALA A 66 6.52 -4.82 25.34
C ALA A 66 6.87 -5.86 26.41
N SER A 67 6.18 -5.79 27.55
CA SER A 67 6.29 -6.77 28.63
C SER A 67 5.77 -8.16 28.19
N PRO A 68 6.11 -9.25 28.90
CA PRO A 68 5.59 -10.57 28.56
C PRO A 68 4.05 -10.65 28.57
N GLU A 69 3.37 -9.86 29.40
CA GLU A 69 1.91 -9.77 29.43
C GLU A 69 1.37 -8.99 28.23
N GLU A 70 1.94 -7.82 27.95
CA GLU A 70 1.56 -7.00 26.80
C GLU A 70 1.75 -7.75 25.48
N ARG A 71 2.80 -8.57 25.35
CA ARG A 71 3.00 -9.42 24.17
C ARG A 71 1.90 -10.46 24.01
N ARG A 72 1.46 -11.09 25.10
CA ARG A 72 0.34 -12.04 25.08
C ARG A 72 -0.96 -11.35 24.70
N ASP A 73 -1.18 -10.13 25.20
CA ASP A 73 -2.37 -9.35 24.87
C ASP A 73 -2.34 -8.84 23.42
N MET A 74 -1.17 -8.47 22.89
CA MET A 74 -0.98 -8.18 21.47
C MET A 74 -1.29 -9.40 20.58
N GLU A 75 -0.89 -10.59 21.01
CA GLU A 75 -1.20 -11.83 20.29
C GLU A 75 -2.69 -12.20 20.37
N ARG A 76 -3.33 -12.02 21.54
CA ARG A 76 -4.78 -12.26 21.74
C ARG A 76 -5.65 -11.24 21.01
N SER A 77 -5.29 -9.96 21.02
CA SER A 77 -6.07 -8.90 20.36
C SER A 77 -6.21 -9.11 18.86
N GLY A 78 -5.28 -9.82 18.22
CA GLY A 78 -5.38 -10.23 16.82
C GLY A 78 -6.33 -11.42 16.57
N GLN A 79 -6.67 -12.18 17.60
CA GLN A 79 -7.50 -13.38 17.53
C GLN A 79 -8.92 -13.16 18.08
N ASP A 80 -9.16 -12.06 18.78
CA ASP A 80 -10.46 -11.71 19.34
C ASP A 80 -11.49 -11.44 18.23
N GLU A 81 -12.58 -12.20 18.23
CA GLU A 81 -13.67 -12.13 17.25
C GLU A 81 -14.30 -10.73 17.21
N ARG A 82 -14.45 -10.08 18.37
CA ARG A 82 -14.99 -8.71 18.45
C ARG A 82 -14.08 -7.74 17.73
N ASN A 83 -12.77 -7.86 17.93
CA ASN A 83 -11.81 -6.97 17.30
C ASN A 83 -11.78 -7.21 15.78
N GLN A 84 -11.78 -8.48 15.35
CA GLN A 84 -11.87 -8.83 13.93
C GLN A 84 -13.12 -8.26 13.27
N PHE A 85 -14.27 -8.32 13.94
CA PHE A 85 -15.51 -7.70 13.46
C PHE A 85 -15.38 -6.18 13.31
N LEU A 86 -14.86 -5.48 14.32
CA LEU A 86 -14.64 -4.03 14.27
C LEU A 86 -13.70 -3.64 13.13
N TRP A 87 -12.58 -4.35 12.97
CA TRP A 87 -11.66 -4.13 11.86
C TRP A 87 -12.31 -4.40 10.50
N GLY A 88 -13.16 -5.43 10.40
CA GLY A 88 -13.93 -5.73 9.19
C GLY A 88 -14.88 -4.60 8.81
N GLN A 89 -15.65 -4.08 9.77
CA GLN A 89 -16.55 -2.94 9.54
C GLN A 89 -15.78 -1.68 9.17
N ALA A 90 -14.71 -1.36 9.90
CA ALA A 90 -13.88 -0.20 9.62
C ALA A 90 -13.24 -0.28 8.22
N ALA A 91 -12.75 -1.46 7.82
CA ALA A 91 -12.21 -1.68 6.49
C ALA A 91 -13.27 -1.52 5.39
N TYR A 92 -14.47 -2.05 5.61
CA TYR A 92 -15.58 -1.91 4.66
C TYR A 92 -16.04 -0.45 4.52
N PHE A 93 -16.16 0.27 5.63
CA PHE A 93 -16.51 1.70 5.59
C PHE A 93 -15.40 2.51 4.90
N SER A 94 -14.14 2.28 5.27
CA SER A 94 -12.99 2.93 4.64
C SER A 94 -12.92 2.65 3.13
N TRP A 95 -13.25 1.44 2.72
CA TRP A 95 -13.38 1.05 1.32
C TRP A 95 -14.42 1.88 0.57
N GLN A 96 -15.64 2.00 1.13
CA GLN A 96 -16.70 2.81 0.53
C GLN A 96 -16.31 4.28 0.40
N ILE A 97 -15.72 4.85 1.45
CA ILE A 97 -15.29 6.26 1.45
C ILE A 97 -14.17 6.49 0.43
N THR A 98 -13.21 5.58 0.33
CA THR A 98 -12.12 5.71 -0.65
C THR A 98 -12.63 5.56 -2.09
N LEU A 99 -13.58 4.66 -2.35
CA LEU A 99 -14.24 4.57 -3.65
C LEU A 99 -15.00 5.87 -4.00
N ALA A 100 -15.78 6.40 -3.06
CA ALA A 100 -16.50 7.66 -3.24
C ALA A 100 -15.54 8.83 -3.49
N ALA A 101 -14.41 8.88 -2.78
CA ALA A 101 -13.38 9.89 -2.97
C ALA A 101 -12.71 9.79 -4.36
N ILE A 102 -12.42 8.58 -4.84
CA ILE A 102 -11.88 8.36 -6.20
C ILE A 102 -12.89 8.84 -7.25
N ALA A 103 -14.17 8.52 -7.07
CA ALA A 103 -15.23 8.97 -7.98
C ALA A 103 -15.37 10.50 -7.99
N ALA A 104 -15.41 11.13 -6.81
CA ALA A 104 -15.46 12.59 -6.70
C ALA A 104 -14.24 13.25 -7.36
N MET A 105 -13.04 12.70 -7.15
CA MET A 105 -11.83 13.18 -7.80
C MET A 105 -11.92 13.07 -9.32
N ALA A 106 -12.42 11.95 -9.86
CA ALA A 106 -12.61 11.78 -11.30
C ALA A 106 -13.55 12.85 -11.87
N VAL A 107 -14.66 13.16 -11.19
CA VAL A 107 -15.59 14.23 -11.58
C VAL A 107 -14.90 15.59 -11.59
N VAL A 108 -14.18 15.95 -10.52
CA VAL A 108 -13.47 17.23 -10.43
C VAL A 108 -12.42 17.33 -11.55
N MET A 109 -11.63 16.28 -11.77
CA MET A 109 -10.62 16.27 -12.84
C MET A 109 -11.26 16.35 -14.23
N SER A 110 -12.46 15.80 -14.42
CA SER A 110 -13.23 15.93 -15.66
C SER A 110 -13.75 17.34 -15.89
N VAL A 111 -14.27 18.02 -14.86
CA VAL A 111 -14.73 19.41 -14.96
C VAL A 111 -13.56 20.36 -15.28
N LEU A 112 -12.35 20.02 -14.83
CA LEU A 112 -11.13 20.80 -15.08
C LEU A 112 -10.43 20.42 -16.40
N ASP A 113 -11.01 19.58 -17.24
CA ASP A 113 -10.40 19.04 -18.48
C ASP A 113 -9.00 18.44 -18.26
N CYS A 114 -8.73 17.93 -17.05
CA CYS A 114 -7.44 17.40 -16.66
C CYS A 114 -7.31 15.92 -17.04
N THR A 115 -6.89 15.66 -18.27
CA THR A 115 -6.72 14.29 -18.80
C THR A 115 -5.80 13.43 -17.91
N ALA A 116 -4.69 14.00 -17.43
CA ALA A 116 -3.78 13.29 -16.54
C ALA A 116 -4.43 12.94 -15.19
N GLY A 117 -5.27 13.82 -14.65
CA GLY A 117 -6.03 13.59 -13.42
C GLY A 117 -7.08 12.49 -13.59
N ILE A 118 -7.78 12.46 -14.73
CA ILE A 118 -8.74 11.40 -15.06
C ILE A 118 -8.03 10.04 -15.15
N LEU A 119 -6.89 9.99 -15.84
CA LEU A 119 -6.09 8.75 -15.96
C LEU A 119 -5.60 8.27 -14.58
N ALA A 120 -5.15 9.18 -13.72
CA ALA A 120 -4.75 8.84 -12.35
C ALA A 120 -5.93 8.26 -11.55
N ALA A 121 -7.12 8.86 -11.63
CA ALA A 121 -8.32 8.35 -10.96
C ALA A 121 -8.72 6.96 -11.49
N ALA A 122 -8.63 6.73 -12.80
CA ALA A 122 -8.89 5.42 -13.41
C ALA A 122 -7.91 4.35 -12.92
N VAL A 123 -6.62 4.67 -12.81
CA VAL A 123 -5.60 3.76 -12.25
C VAL A 123 -5.90 3.45 -10.79
N LEU A 124 -6.22 4.46 -9.98
CA LEU A 124 -6.56 4.26 -8.56
C LEU A 124 -7.82 3.39 -8.41
N PHE A 125 -8.84 3.61 -9.23
CA PHE A 125 -10.04 2.78 -9.27
C PHE A 125 -9.71 1.33 -9.65
N GLY A 126 -8.86 1.12 -10.66
CA GLY A 126 -8.39 -0.21 -11.04
C GLY A 126 -7.66 -0.92 -9.91
N VAL A 127 -6.73 -0.24 -9.23
CA VAL A 127 -6.02 -0.77 -8.05
C VAL A 127 -7.02 -1.12 -6.95
N HIS A 128 -8.01 -0.25 -6.71
CA HIS A 128 -9.08 -0.48 -5.75
C HIS A 128 -9.80 -1.78 -6.11
N VAL A 129 -10.50 -1.87 -7.25
CA VAL A 129 -11.24 -3.09 -7.64
C VAL A 129 -10.39 -4.36 -7.64
N LEU A 130 -9.17 -4.31 -8.21
CA LEU A 130 -8.29 -5.48 -8.25
C LEU A 130 -7.90 -5.96 -6.86
N SER A 131 -7.62 -5.05 -5.92
CA SER A 131 -7.28 -5.42 -4.55
C SER A 131 -8.42 -6.17 -3.84
N TYR A 132 -9.67 -5.79 -4.12
CA TYR A 132 -10.84 -6.51 -3.64
C TYR A 132 -10.95 -7.89 -4.26
N LEU A 133 -10.85 -7.99 -5.60
CA LEU A 133 -10.95 -9.28 -6.30
C LEU A 133 -9.87 -10.28 -5.84
N VAL A 134 -8.63 -9.81 -5.67
CA VAL A 134 -7.53 -10.64 -5.17
C VAL A 134 -7.81 -11.14 -3.76
N GLN A 135 -8.34 -10.29 -2.88
CA GLN A 135 -8.66 -10.72 -1.51
C GLN A 135 -9.89 -11.62 -1.45
N LEU A 136 -10.92 -11.34 -2.24
CA LEU A 136 -12.09 -12.21 -2.34
C LEU A 136 -11.68 -13.60 -2.82
N SER A 137 -10.86 -13.69 -3.86
CA SER A 137 -10.33 -14.96 -4.37
C SER A 137 -9.58 -15.74 -3.29
N ARG A 138 -8.66 -15.09 -2.58
CA ARG A 138 -7.89 -15.72 -1.49
C ARG A 138 -8.77 -16.20 -0.33
N LEU A 139 -9.78 -15.42 0.04
CA LEU A 139 -10.68 -15.77 1.13
C LEU A 139 -11.61 -16.91 0.71
N SER A 140 -12.12 -16.91 -0.51
CA SER A 140 -12.95 -18.00 -1.07
C SER A 140 -12.22 -19.34 -1.21
N GLN A 141 -10.89 -19.34 -1.28
CA GLN A 141 -10.09 -20.56 -1.26
C GLN A 141 -9.80 -21.07 0.15
N LYS A 142 -9.94 -20.20 1.16
CA LYS A 142 -9.58 -20.48 2.55
C LYS A 142 -10.79 -20.93 3.38
N PHE A 143 -11.98 -20.47 3.02
CA PHE A 143 -13.26 -20.80 3.65
C PHE A 143 -14.13 -21.55 2.65
#